data_AF-A0A7W1SQU9-F1
#
_entry.id   AF-A0A7W1SQU9-F1
#
_cell.length_a   1.000
_cell.length_b   1.000
_cell.length_c   1.000
_cell.angle_alpha   90.00
_cell.angle_beta   90.00
_cell.angle_gamma   90.00
#
_symmetry.space_group_name_H-M   'P 1'
#
loop_
_entity.id
_entity.type
_entity.pdbx_description
1 polymer ?
#
loop_
_entity_poly.entity_id
_entity_poly.type
_entity_poly.pdbx_seq_one_letter_code
_entity_poly.pdbx_strand_id
1 'polypeptide(L)'
;MAQIRFQNPQNPADSFFNALRVKVDTYFKKNKIKQTGDFRLYLKTIILFVGLALFYTILVFFTPENIWVSLGICSLMGINLAAIGFNVMHDGAHGSYSGKKWVNNLMGYVLNFLGGNVDIWKQKHNNNHHSFTNIEGMDDDIDLKPLMRVSPTQKKYWMHRFQHIYGLFLYGLTYLSWVFMADFKKYFTGKIADFTKTKKMTFKEHFFSVWFSKVFYVCLFIVLPIFMVGLLETVVGYLVMAFVTGLMIAIVFQLAHVVEDAH
;
A
#
# COMPACT_ATOMS: atom_id res chain seq x y z
N MET A 1 -13.88 -5.30 28.09
CA MET A 1 -12.53 -4.96 27.57
C MET A 1 -12.40 -3.45 27.53
N ALA A 2 -11.22 -2.93 27.90
CA ALA A 2 -11.00 -1.50 28.02
C ALA A 2 -11.16 -0.80 26.67
N GLN A 3 -12.03 0.21 26.59
CA GLN A 3 -12.01 1.14 25.46
C GLN A 3 -10.64 1.83 25.44
N ILE A 4 -9.90 1.71 24.35
CA ILE A 4 -8.71 2.54 24.13
C ILE A 4 -9.20 3.99 24.10
N ARG A 5 -8.72 4.79 25.05
CA ARG A 5 -9.04 6.22 25.16
C ARG A 5 -7.74 6.99 25.07
N PHE A 6 -7.65 7.88 24.10
CA PHE A 6 -6.60 8.87 24.07
C PHE A 6 -6.82 9.84 25.23
N GLN A 7 -5.75 10.16 25.96
CA GLN A 7 -5.79 11.23 26.93
C GLN A 7 -5.90 12.55 26.17
N ASN A 8 -7.10 13.14 26.16
CA ASN A 8 -7.26 14.49 25.68
C ASN A 8 -6.77 15.44 26.80
N PRO A 9 -5.80 16.32 26.53
CA PRO A 9 -5.43 17.33 27.52
C PRO A 9 -6.63 18.22 27.82
N GLN A 10 -6.73 18.68 29.08
CA GLN A 10 -7.85 19.51 29.54
C GLN A 10 -8.00 20.79 28.72
N ASN A 11 -6.89 21.32 28.21
CA ASN A 11 -6.87 22.38 27.20
C ASN A 11 -6.30 21.83 25.88
N PRO A 12 -7.05 21.88 24.76
CA PRO A 12 -6.56 21.46 23.44
C PRO A 12 -5.27 22.18 23.02
N ALA A 13 -5.06 23.42 23.49
CA ALA A 13 -3.85 24.21 23.21
C ALA A 13 -2.57 23.60 23.82
N ASP A 14 -2.70 22.81 24.89
CA ASP A 14 -1.57 22.17 25.56
C ASP A 14 -1.21 20.81 24.94
N SER A 15 -2.01 20.33 23.96
CA SER A 15 -1.63 19.11 23.22
C SER A 15 -0.42 19.39 22.33
N PHE A 16 0.59 18.53 22.46
CA PHE A 16 1.75 18.53 21.57
C PHE A 16 1.33 18.53 20.09
N PHE A 17 0.31 17.73 19.75
CA PHE A 17 -0.24 17.64 18.40
C PHE A 17 -0.74 19.00 17.87
N ASN A 18 -1.55 19.74 18.64
CA ASN A 18 -2.06 21.03 18.20
C ASN A 18 -0.96 22.09 18.14
N ALA A 19 -0.03 22.11 19.11
CA ALA A 19 1.11 23.01 19.08
C ALA A 19 2.00 22.78 17.84
N LEU A 20 2.27 21.51 17.50
CA LEU A 20 3.01 21.13 16.31
C LEU A 20 2.27 21.55 15.03
N ARG A 21 0.97 21.25 14.94
CA ARG A 21 0.12 21.62 13.80
C ARG A 21 0.14 23.12 13.54
N VAL A 22 -0.05 23.94 14.58
CA VAL A 22 -0.02 25.40 14.46
C VAL A 22 1.34 25.89 13.97
N LYS A 23 2.45 25.35 14.48
CA LYS A 23 3.81 25.71 14.03
C LYS A 23 4.02 25.36 12.56
N VAL A 24 3.62 24.16 12.14
CA VAL A 24 3.72 23.70 10.75
C VAL A 24 2.87 24.57 9.82
N ASP A 25 1.59 24.80 10.14
CA ASP A 25 0.69 25.65 9.34
C ASP A 25 1.23 27.08 9.21
N THR A 26 1.77 27.64 10.31
CA THR A 26 2.39 28.97 10.32
C THR A 26 3.61 29.02 9.40
N TYR A 27 4.45 27.99 9.40
CA TYR A 27 5.61 27.90 8.52
C TYR A 27 5.20 27.95 7.04
N PHE A 28 4.22 27.14 6.62
CA PHE A 28 3.75 27.14 5.23
C PHE A 28 3.18 28.50 4.80
N LYS A 29 2.35 29.12 5.66
CA LYS A 29 1.78 30.45 5.40
C LYS A 29 2.86 31.53 5.30
N LYS A 30 3.79 31.59 6.26
CA LYS A 30 4.87 32.60 6.28
C LYS A 30 5.77 32.51 5.05
N ASN A 31 6.07 31.30 4.60
CA ASN A 31 6.94 31.08 3.44
C ASN A 31 6.17 31.04 2.10
N LYS A 32 4.84 31.20 2.10
CA LYS A 32 3.99 31.10 0.91
C LYS A 32 4.15 29.76 0.15
N ILE A 33 4.41 28.68 0.89
CA ILE A 33 4.58 27.33 0.36
C ILE A 33 3.23 26.63 0.41
N LYS A 34 2.85 25.93 -0.67
CA LYS A 34 1.65 25.09 -0.67
C LYS A 34 1.91 23.81 0.13
N GLN A 35 0.92 23.36 0.89
CA GLN A 35 0.97 22.09 1.61
C GLN A 35 0.75 20.86 0.70
N THR A 36 0.50 21.10 -0.59
CA THR A 36 0.26 20.08 -1.61
C THR A 36 1.46 19.95 -2.53
N GLY A 37 1.52 18.85 -3.28
CA GLY A 37 2.54 18.60 -4.29
C GLY A 37 2.74 19.74 -5.30
N ASP A 38 3.99 19.87 -5.77
CA ASP A 38 4.42 20.80 -6.80
C ASP A 38 4.68 20.10 -8.15
N PHE A 39 5.23 20.81 -9.13
CA PHE A 39 5.50 20.25 -10.47
C PHE A 39 6.38 19.00 -10.45
N ARG A 40 7.28 18.85 -9.46
CA ARG A 40 8.20 17.72 -9.35
C ARG A 40 7.44 16.43 -9.07
N LEU A 41 6.37 16.52 -8.28
CA LEU A 41 5.48 15.38 -8.03
C LEU A 41 4.78 14.93 -9.31
N TYR A 42 4.23 15.87 -10.10
CA TYR A 42 3.58 15.54 -11.37
C TYR A 42 4.57 14.95 -12.40
N LEU A 43 5.80 15.49 -12.47
CA LEU A 43 6.86 14.96 -13.32
C LEU A 43 7.23 13.53 -12.91
N LYS A 44 7.37 13.29 -11.60
CA LYS A 44 7.63 11.95 -11.05
C LYS A 44 6.52 10.97 -11.45
N THR A 45 5.26 11.37 -11.34
CA THR A 45 4.12 10.56 -11.79
C THR A 45 4.23 10.21 -13.28
N ILE A 46 4.51 11.18 -14.14
CA ILE A 46 4.66 10.93 -15.58
C ILE A 46 5.78 9.93 -15.84
N ILE A 47 6.97 10.12 -15.24
CA ILE A 47 8.11 9.22 -15.40
C ILE A 47 7.74 7.79 -14.98
N LEU A 48 7.09 7.64 -13.83
CA LEU A 48 6.71 6.32 -13.30
C LEU A 48 5.67 5.61 -14.19
N PHE A 49 4.66 6.32 -14.68
CA PHE A 49 3.63 5.73 -15.56
C PHE A 49 4.16 5.44 -16.97
N VAL A 50 5.02 6.30 -17.52
CA VAL A 50 5.72 6.02 -18.79
C VAL A 50 6.63 4.82 -18.62
N GLY A 51 7.37 4.73 -17.52
CA GLY A 51 8.20 3.57 -17.19
C GLY A 51 7.37 2.29 -17.09
N LEU A 52 6.20 2.35 -16.45
CA LEU A 52 5.31 1.19 -16.34
C LEU A 52 4.81 0.75 -17.72
N ALA A 53 4.33 1.70 -18.53
CA ALA A 53 3.87 1.42 -19.89
C ALA A 53 5.01 0.83 -20.74
N LEU A 54 6.22 1.36 -20.62
CA LEU A 54 7.40 0.88 -21.34
C LEU A 54 7.76 -0.56 -20.93
N PHE A 55 7.93 -0.83 -19.62
CA PHE A 55 8.27 -2.18 -19.15
C PHE A 55 7.20 -3.20 -19.52
N TYR A 56 5.92 -2.86 -19.32
CA TYR A 56 4.81 -3.71 -19.69
C TYR A 56 4.79 -3.97 -21.20
N THR A 57 5.00 -2.93 -22.01
CA THR A 57 4.98 -3.07 -23.48
C THR A 57 6.10 -3.97 -23.97
N ILE A 58 7.32 -3.77 -23.45
CA ILE A 58 8.47 -4.60 -23.79
C ILE A 58 8.21 -6.06 -23.40
N LEU A 59 7.72 -6.30 -22.18
CA LEU A 59 7.48 -7.67 -21.69
C LEU A 59 6.37 -8.40 -22.44
N VAL A 60 5.29 -7.71 -22.79
CA VAL A 60 4.05 -8.35 -23.29
C VAL A 60 3.96 -8.37 -24.81
N PHE A 61 4.49 -7.36 -25.50
CA PHE A 61 4.31 -7.21 -26.96
C PHE A 61 5.61 -7.38 -27.76
N PHE A 62 6.78 -7.19 -27.14
CA PHE A 62 8.08 -7.41 -27.80
C PHE A 62 8.79 -8.67 -27.30
N THR A 63 8.52 -9.07 -26.05
CA THR A 63 8.95 -10.32 -25.39
C THR A 63 10.43 -10.66 -25.64
N PRO A 64 11.37 -10.15 -24.83
CA PRO A 64 12.79 -10.43 -25.02
C PRO A 64 13.10 -11.94 -24.98
N GLU A 65 13.88 -12.41 -25.94
CA GLU A 65 14.27 -13.84 -26.05
C GLU A 65 15.13 -14.30 -24.86
N ASN A 66 15.92 -13.40 -24.28
CA ASN A 66 16.76 -13.73 -23.13
C ASN A 66 15.94 -13.67 -21.83
N ILE A 67 15.72 -14.84 -21.23
CA ILE A 67 14.98 -15.00 -19.97
C ILE A 67 15.50 -14.08 -18.86
N TRP A 68 16.81 -13.89 -18.71
CA TRP A 68 17.39 -13.06 -17.65
C TRP A 68 17.09 -11.57 -17.87
N VAL A 69 17.05 -11.12 -19.13
CA VAL A 69 16.63 -9.76 -19.47
C VAL A 69 15.16 -9.58 -19.11
N SER A 70 14.30 -10.52 -19.47
CA SER A 70 12.87 -10.47 -19.14
C SER A 70 12.63 -10.46 -17.63
N LEU A 71 13.29 -11.33 -16.86
CA LEU A 71 13.19 -11.34 -15.39
C LEU A 71 13.75 -10.06 -14.76
N GLY A 72 14.80 -9.48 -15.34
CA GLY A 72 15.33 -8.18 -14.94
C GLY A 72 14.32 -7.06 -15.13
N ILE A 73 13.63 -7.03 -16.27
CA ILE A 73 12.56 -6.05 -16.55
C ILE A 73 11.35 -6.29 -15.65
N CYS A 74 10.95 -7.55 -15.37
CA CYS A 74 9.91 -7.85 -14.39
C CYS A 74 10.25 -7.30 -12.99
N SER A 75 11.52 -7.41 -12.59
CA SER A 75 12.00 -6.87 -11.32
C SER A 75 11.95 -5.33 -11.29
N LEU A 76 12.42 -4.67 -12.35
CA LEU A 76 12.33 -3.21 -12.50
C LEU A 76 10.88 -2.72 -12.52
N MET A 77 9.99 -3.46 -13.19
CA MET A 77 8.56 -3.18 -13.17
C MET A 77 7.99 -3.28 -11.75
N GLY A 78 8.39 -4.29 -10.96
CA GLY A 78 7.98 -4.42 -9.55
C GLY A 78 8.45 -3.25 -8.67
N ILE A 79 9.69 -2.80 -8.84
CA ILE A 79 10.21 -1.59 -8.17
C ILE A 79 9.36 -0.36 -8.57
N ASN A 80 9.07 -0.24 -9.87
CA ASN A 80 8.29 0.86 -10.39
C ASN A 80 6.84 0.85 -9.87
N LEU A 81 6.21 -0.32 -9.72
CA LEU A 81 4.88 -0.44 -9.10
C LEU A 81 4.88 0.01 -7.65
N ALA A 82 5.87 -0.42 -6.86
CA ALA A 82 6.02 0.05 -5.48
C ALA A 82 6.22 1.57 -5.44
N ALA A 83 7.04 2.13 -6.33
CA ALA A 83 7.25 3.56 -6.44
C ALA A 83 5.97 4.33 -6.82
N ILE A 84 5.14 3.82 -7.73
CA ILE A 84 3.82 4.40 -8.04
C ILE A 84 2.92 4.36 -6.81
N GLY A 85 2.91 3.24 -6.08
CA GLY A 85 2.20 3.08 -4.82
C GLY A 85 2.55 4.19 -3.82
N PHE A 86 3.83 4.39 -3.55
CA PHE A 86 4.29 5.37 -2.57
C PHE A 86 4.18 6.83 -3.00
N ASN A 87 4.35 7.13 -4.29
CA ASN A 87 4.55 8.51 -4.74
C ASN A 87 3.37 9.09 -5.52
N VAL A 88 2.36 8.29 -5.80
CA VAL A 88 1.17 8.73 -6.54
C VAL A 88 -0.07 8.33 -5.77
N MET A 89 -0.22 7.03 -5.55
CA MET A 89 -1.38 6.48 -4.87
C MET A 89 -1.46 6.99 -3.42
N HIS A 90 -0.36 6.88 -2.66
CA HIS A 90 -0.34 7.20 -1.23
C HIS A 90 -0.66 8.68 -0.99
N ASP A 91 0.05 9.58 -1.67
CA ASP A 91 -0.18 11.03 -1.63
C ASP A 91 -1.61 11.41 -2.07
N GLY A 92 -2.14 10.74 -3.11
CA GLY A 92 -3.51 10.93 -3.56
C GLY A 92 -4.53 10.47 -2.51
N ALA A 93 -4.29 9.33 -1.89
CA ALA A 93 -5.16 8.75 -0.87
C ALA A 93 -5.14 9.54 0.45
N HIS A 94 -4.05 10.24 0.76
CA HIS A 94 -3.95 11.21 1.85
C HIS A 94 -4.49 12.61 1.52
N GLY A 95 -4.71 12.90 0.23
CA GLY A 95 -5.24 14.19 -0.21
C GLY A 95 -4.18 15.29 -0.33
N SER A 96 -2.89 14.95 -0.27
CA SER A 96 -1.75 15.88 -0.37
C SER A 96 -1.25 16.07 -1.80
N TYR A 97 -1.62 15.20 -2.73
CA TYR A 97 -1.12 15.24 -4.11
C TYR A 97 -1.46 16.57 -4.84
N SER A 98 -2.66 17.11 -4.62
CA SER A 98 -3.13 18.35 -5.26
C SER A 98 -4.11 19.12 -4.37
N GLY A 99 -4.26 20.42 -4.62
CA GLY A 99 -5.33 21.22 -3.99
C GLY A 99 -6.74 20.88 -4.50
N LYS A 100 -6.85 20.10 -5.58
CA LYS A 100 -8.13 19.68 -6.17
C LYS A 100 -8.49 18.28 -5.70
N LYS A 101 -9.61 18.14 -4.98
CA LYS A 101 -10.10 16.86 -4.42
C LYS A 101 -10.25 15.76 -5.47
N TRP A 102 -10.71 16.08 -6.68
CA TRP A 102 -10.89 15.08 -7.73
C TRP A 102 -9.56 14.51 -8.24
N VAL A 103 -8.48 15.31 -8.25
CA VAL A 103 -7.14 14.86 -8.63
C VAL A 103 -6.61 13.90 -7.57
N ASN A 104 -6.75 14.23 -6.29
CA ASN A 104 -6.38 13.33 -5.19
C ASN A 104 -7.12 12.01 -5.26
N ASN A 105 -8.44 12.05 -5.52
CA ASN A 105 -9.23 10.83 -5.68
C ASN A 105 -8.72 9.99 -6.86
N LEU A 106 -8.47 10.62 -8.02
CA LEU A 106 -7.94 9.93 -9.19
C LEU A 106 -6.58 9.26 -8.90
N MET A 107 -5.66 9.99 -8.27
CA MET A 107 -4.36 9.44 -7.89
C MET A 107 -4.50 8.33 -6.85
N GLY A 108 -5.41 8.45 -5.88
CA GLY A 108 -5.69 7.37 -4.93
C GLY A 108 -6.24 6.09 -5.61
N TYR A 109 -7.09 6.23 -6.63
CA TYR A 109 -7.60 5.10 -7.42
C TYR A 109 -6.52 4.37 -8.24
N VAL A 110 -5.30 4.91 -8.32
CA VAL A 110 -4.16 4.15 -8.84
C VAL A 110 -3.95 2.85 -8.06
N LEU A 111 -4.29 2.78 -6.76
CA LEU A 111 -4.27 1.50 -6.04
C LEU A 111 -5.15 0.44 -6.72
N ASN A 112 -6.35 0.83 -7.14
CA ASN A 112 -7.31 -0.06 -7.79
C ASN A 112 -6.77 -0.55 -9.14
N PHE A 113 -6.10 0.31 -9.89
CA PHE A 113 -5.36 -0.07 -11.09
C PHE A 113 -4.20 -1.04 -10.78
N LEU A 114 -3.55 -0.89 -9.63
CA LEU A 114 -2.48 -1.77 -9.15
C LEU A 114 -2.97 -2.97 -8.35
N GLY A 115 -4.27 -3.29 -8.42
CA GLY A 115 -4.83 -4.52 -7.87
C GLY A 115 -5.18 -4.47 -6.39
N GLY A 116 -5.00 -3.36 -5.68
CA GLY A 116 -5.54 -3.15 -4.34
C GLY A 116 -6.93 -2.49 -4.35
N ASN A 117 -7.42 -2.03 -3.20
CA ASN A 117 -8.64 -1.23 -3.12
C ASN A 117 -8.44 0.02 -2.25
N VAL A 118 -8.60 1.22 -2.83
CA VAL A 118 -8.38 2.49 -2.14
C VAL A 118 -9.35 2.74 -0.97
N ASP A 119 -10.59 2.25 -1.06
CA ASP A 119 -11.60 2.50 -0.01
C ASP A 119 -11.31 1.68 1.24
N ILE A 120 -10.90 0.43 1.06
CA ILE A 120 -10.41 -0.44 2.15
C ILE A 120 -9.10 0.13 2.69
N TRP A 121 -8.18 0.54 1.80
CA TRP A 121 -6.89 1.07 2.21
C TRP A 121 -7.03 2.36 3.03
N LYS A 122 -7.86 3.31 2.64
CA LYS A 122 -8.11 4.54 3.44
C LYS A 122 -8.71 4.22 4.81
N GLN A 123 -9.53 3.19 4.92
CA GLN A 123 -10.06 2.77 6.22
C GLN A 123 -8.97 2.13 7.08
N LYS A 124 -8.17 1.23 6.51
CA LYS A 124 -7.05 0.58 7.19
C LYS A 124 -5.97 1.58 7.58
N HIS A 125 -5.45 2.33 6.62
CA HIS A 125 -4.27 3.16 6.81
C HIS A 125 -4.62 4.52 7.43
N ASN A 126 -5.56 5.28 6.85
CA ASN A 126 -5.84 6.64 7.31
C ASN A 126 -6.62 6.69 8.61
N ASN A 127 -7.58 5.78 8.81
CA ASN A 127 -8.42 5.81 10.01
C ASN A 127 -7.87 4.92 11.13
N ASN A 128 -7.45 3.70 10.83
CA ASN A 128 -6.95 2.79 11.86
C ASN A 128 -5.47 3.01 12.15
N HIS A 129 -4.61 2.70 11.19
CA HIS A 129 -3.16 2.69 11.40
C HIS A 129 -2.63 4.04 11.90
N HIS A 130 -3.01 5.17 11.29
CA HIS A 130 -2.55 6.48 11.77
C HIS A 130 -3.17 6.92 13.12
N SER A 131 -4.27 6.31 13.56
CA SER A 131 -4.85 6.59 14.88
C SER A 131 -4.29 5.66 15.96
N PHE A 132 -4.08 4.38 15.63
CA PHE A 132 -3.80 3.30 16.57
C PHE A 132 -2.52 2.54 16.20
N THR A 133 -1.51 3.21 15.66
CA THR A 133 -0.24 2.61 15.23
C THR A 133 0.35 1.72 16.33
N ASN A 134 0.80 0.52 15.97
CA ASN A 134 1.42 -0.45 16.88
C ASN A 134 0.50 -0.98 18.01
N ILE A 135 -0.81 -0.74 17.96
CA ILE A 135 -1.77 -1.29 18.92
C ILE A 135 -2.37 -2.60 18.40
N GLU A 136 -2.09 -3.70 19.10
CA GLU A 136 -2.57 -5.04 18.77
C GLU A 136 -4.11 -5.09 18.68
N GLY A 137 -4.62 -5.70 17.60
CA GLY A 137 -6.06 -5.82 17.32
C GLY A 137 -6.71 -4.58 16.71
N MET A 138 -6.00 -3.44 16.67
CA MET A 138 -6.45 -2.20 16.02
C MET A 138 -5.67 -1.89 14.75
N ASP A 139 -4.36 -2.12 14.78
CA ASP A 139 -3.45 -1.95 13.65
C ASP A 139 -3.20 -3.29 12.96
N ASP A 140 -3.80 -3.44 11.77
CA ASP A 140 -3.67 -4.63 10.92
C ASP A 140 -2.26 -4.74 10.29
N ASP A 141 -1.45 -3.66 10.27
CA ASP A 141 -0.08 -3.70 9.72
C ASP A 141 0.89 -4.52 10.59
N ILE A 142 0.58 -4.72 11.88
CA ILE A 142 1.34 -5.59 12.78
C ILE A 142 0.72 -6.98 12.95
N ASP A 143 -0.44 -7.26 12.36
CA ASP A 143 -1.14 -8.54 12.50
C ASP A 143 -0.68 -9.58 11.46
N LEU A 144 0.60 -9.95 11.57
CA LEU A 144 1.25 -10.94 10.70
C LEU A 144 1.22 -12.36 11.30
N LYS A 145 0.36 -12.60 12.29
CA LYS A 145 0.32 -13.85 13.04
C LYS A 145 -0.25 -15.00 12.20
N PRO A 146 0.15 -16.24 12.50
CA PRO A 146 1.22 -16.64 13.42
C PRO A 146 2.62 -16.50 12.80
N LEU A 147 2.72 -16.17 11.51
CA LEU A 147 3.93 -16.25 10.69
C LEU A 147 5.06 -15.34 11.18
N MET A 148 4.74 -14.10 11.54
CA MET A 148 5.70 -13.16 12.10
C MET A 148 5.22 -12.61 13.44
N ARG A 149 6.20 -12.28 14.28
CA ARG A 149 6.04 -11.53 15.52
C ARG A 149 6.76 -10.20 15.38
N VAL A 150 5.98 -9.12 15.43
CA VAL A 150 6.45 -7.74 15.24
C VAL A 150 6.04 -6.83 16.40
N SER A 151 5.45 -7.38 17.46
CA SER A 151 5.19 -6.65 18.70
C SER A 151 5.51 -7.51 19.93
N PRO A 152 5.97 -6.89 21.05
CA PRO A 152 6.22 -7.59 22.31
C PRO A 152 5.01 -8.34 22.87
N THR A 153 3.79 -7.82 22.66
CA THR A 153 2.54 -8.38 23.22
C THR A 153 2.06 -9.64 22.51
N GLN A 154 2.58 -9.91 21.32
CA GLN A 154 2.20 -11.07 20.52
C GLN A 154 2.86 -12.35 21.04
N LYS A 155 2.12 -13.46 21.02
CA LYS A 155 2.61 -14.78 21.40
C LYS A 155 3.83 -15.18 20.56
N LYS A 156 4.94 -15.53 21.23
CA LYS A 156 6.17 -16.01 20.61
C LYS A 156 6.07 -17.51 20.32
N TYR A 157 6.30 -17.90 19.07
CA TYR A 157 6.42 -19.29 18.63
C TYR A 157 7.89 -19.64 18.35
N TRP A 158 8.22 -20.94 18.38
CA TRP A 158 9.61 -21.40 18.20
C TRP A 158 10.20 -20.97 16.84
N MET A 159 9.38 -20.92 15.79
CA MET A 159 9.80 -20.55 14.45
C MET A 159 10.27 -19.08 14.37
N HIS A 160 9.77 -18.19 15.23
CA HIS A 160 10.15 -16.77 15.22
C HIS A 160 11.64 -16.53 15.46
N ARG A 161 12.36 -17.49 16.05
CA ARG A 161 13.83 -17.42 16.16
C ARG A 161 14.53 -17.35 14.79
N PHE A 162 13.87 -17.84 13.74
CA PHE A 162 14.35 -17.81 12.35
C PHE A 162 13.71 -16.72 11.50
N GLN A 163 12.91 -15.82 12.09
CA GLN A 163 12.21 -14.77 11.36
C GLN A 163 13.16 -13.83 10.62
N HIS A 164 14.39 -13.64 11.13
CA HIS A 164 15.44 -12.89 10.44
C HIS A 164 15.88 -13.54 9.10
N ILE A 165 15.60 -14.83 8.90
CA ILE A 165 15.91 -15.57 7.67
C ILE A 165 14.71 -15.56 6.73
N TYR A 166 13.54 -16.03 7.20
CA TYR A 166 12.36 -16.19 6.32
C TYR A 166 11.52 -14.92 6.19
N GLY A 167 11.72 -13.91 7.04
CA GLY A 167 10.92 -12.68 7.05
C GLY A 167 11.03 -11.91 5.73
N LEU A 168 12.24 -11.85 5.14
CA LEU A 168 12.46 -11.21 3.85
C LEU A 168 11.67 -11.88 2.72
N PHE A 169 11.55 -13.21 2.76
CA PHE A 169 10.73 -13.95 1.81
C PHE A 169 9.24 -13.64 2.00
N LEU A 170 8.76 -13.61 3.25
CA LEU A 170 7.37 -13.24 3.54
C LEU A 170 7.04 -11.80 3.12
N TYR A 171 8.00 -10.88 3.25
CA TYR A 171 7.86 -9.51 2.74
C TYR A 171 7.59 -9.50 1.23
N GLY A 172 8.30 -10.31 0.46
CA GLY A 172 8.04 -10.46 -0.97
C GLY A 172 6.61 -10.94 -1.29
N LEU A 173 6.00 -11.75 -0.43
CA LEU A 173 4.62 -12.23 -0.62
C LEU A 173 3.54 -11.19 -0.26
N THR A 174 3.91 -10.03 0.28
CA THR A 174 2.97 -9.01 0.76
C THR A 174 2.06 -8.50 -0.34
N TYR A 175 2.59 -8.21 -1.53
CA TYR A 175 1.78 -7.67 -2.63
C TYR A 175 0.81 -8.72 -3.20
N LEU A 176 1.26 -9.98 -3.36
CA LEU A 176 0.37 -11.10 -3.74
C LEU A 176 -0.76 -11.29 -2.73
N SER A 177 -0.40 -11.33 -1.44
CA SER A 177 -1.37 -11.43 -0.35
C SER A 177 -2.37 -10.28 -0.39
N TRP A 178 -1.91 -9.05 -0.63
CA TRP A 178 -2.78 -7.88 -0.72
C TRP A 178 -3.79 -8.00 -1.85
N VAL A 179 -3.31 -8.25 -3.07
CA VAL A 179 -4.14 -8.30 -4.28
C VAL A 179 -5.19 -9.41 -4.19
N PHE A 180 -4.79 -10.62 -3.78
CA PHE A 180 -5.64 -11.82 -3.89
C PHE A 180 -6.30 -12.25 -2.59
N MET A 181 -5.88 -11.75 -1.43
CA MET A 181 -6.38 -12.24 -0.14
C MET A 181 -6.83 -11.11 0.79
N ALA A 182 -5.97 -10.15 1.11
CA ALA A 182 -6.19 -9.21 2.22
C ALA A 182 -7.42 -8.31 1.99
N ASP A 183 -7.56 -7.75 0.78
CA ASP A 183 -8.72 -6.91 0.46
C ASP A 183 -10.02 -7.73 0.48
N PHE A 184 -10.02 -8.94 -0.09
CA PHE A 184 -11.18 -9.82 -0.11
C PHE A 184 -11.58 -10.26 1.29
N LYS A 185 -10.61 -10.63 2.13
CA LYS A 185 -10.85 -10.95 3.54
C LYS A 185 -11.59 -9.80 4.21
N LYS A 186 -11.07 -8.57 4.13
CA LYS A 186 -11.68 -7.38 4.74
C LYS A 186 -13.06 -7.07 4.15
N TYR A 187 -13.21 -7.22 2.84
CA TYR A 187 -14.46 -7.01 2.12
C TYR A 187 -15.57 -7.97 2.59
N PHE A 188 -15.29 -9.28 2.61
CA PHE A 188 -16.27 -10.30 2.97
C PHE A 188 -16.53 -10.41 4.47
N THR A 189 -15.51 -10.21 5.31
CA THR A 189 -15.72 -10.23 6.77
C THR A 189 -16.34 -8.94 7.29
N GLY A 190 -16.29 -7.85 6.52
CA GLY A 190 -16.74 -6.53 6.97
C GLY A 190 -15.92 -5.97 8.13
N LYS A 191 -14.65 -6.36 8.24
CA LYS A 191 -13.73 -5.98 9.33
C LYS A 191 -12.41 -5.48 8.75
N ILE A 192 -11.96 -4.31 9.21
CA ILE A 192 -10.65 -3.73 8.89
C ILE A 192 -9.58 -4.29 9.83
N ALA A 193 -9.91 -4.48 11.11
CA ALA A 193 -9.10 -5.12 12.13
C ALA A 193 -10.04 -5.86 13.09
N ASP A 194 -9.50 -6.60 14.07
CA ASP A 194 -10.31 -7.41 15.01
C ASP A 194 -11.44 -6.62 15.68
N PHE A 195 -11.16 -5.36 16.03
CA PHE A 195 -12.09 -4.48 16.73
C PHE A 195 -12.67 -3.35 15.86
N THR A 196 -12.38 -3.33 14.56
CA THR A 196 -12.81 -2.25 13.67
C THR A 196 -13.61 -2.79 12.49
N LYS A 197 -14.89 -2.42 12.38
CA LYS A 197 -15.75 -2.75 11.24
C LYS A 197 -15.45 -1.87 10.03
N THR A 198 -15.70 -2.39 8.84
CA THR A 198 -15.69 -1.59 7.61
C THR A 198 -16.87 -0.62 7.59
N LYS A 199 -16.68 0.52 6.92
CA LYS A 199 -17.77 1.42 6.53
C LYS A 199 -18.62 0.73 5.47
N LYS A 200 -19.93 1.01 5.51
CA LYS A 200 -20.85 0.57 4.46
C LYS A 200 -20.44 1.19 3.13
N MET A 201 -20.35 0.37 2.10
CA MET A 201 -20.05 0.81 0.73
C MET A 201 -21.36 0.99 -0.04
N THR A 202 -21.37 1.94 -0.96
CA THR A 202 -22.43 2.15 -1.94
C THR A 202 -22.35 1.08 -3.03
N PHE A 203 -23.45 0.87 -3.77
CA PHE A 203 -23.44 -0.03 -4.93
C PHE A 203 -22.32 0.29 -5.94
N LYS A 204 -22.07 1.59 -6.18
CA LYS A 204 -21.00 2.03 -7.09
C LYS A 204 -19.62 1.66 -6.59
N GLU A 205 -19.37 1.77 -5.28
CA GLU A 205 -18.09 1.38 -4.67
C GLU A 205 -17.91 -0.15 -4.73
N HIS A 206 -18.97 -0.93 -4.44
CA HIS A 206 -18.93 -2.38 -4.63
C HIS A 206 -18.59 -2.75 -6.08
N PHE A 207 -19.33 -2.20 -7.05
CA PHE A 207 -19.18 -2.57 -8.45
C PHE A 207 -17.86 -2.07 -9.06
N PHE A 208 -17.60 -0.75 -9.00
CA PHE A 208 -16.44 -0.15 -9.68
C PHE A 208 -15.15 -0.28 -8.87
N SER A 209 -15.18 0.03 -7.57
CA SER A 209 -13.97 0.07 -6.75
C SER A 209 -13.49 -1.34 -6.40
N VAL A 210 -14.39 -2.29 -6.11
CA VAL A 210 -14.00 -3.66 -5.73
C VAL A 210 -13.95 -4.60 -6.93
N TRP A 211 -15.08 -4.87 -7.58
CA TRP A 211 -15.13 -5.97 -8.56
C TRP A 211 -14.54 -5.61 -9.91
N PHE A 212 -14.96 -4.50 -10.51
CA PHE A 212 -14.46 -4.07 -11.82
C PHE A 212 -12.95 -3.87 -11.79
N SER A 213 -12.41 -3.22 -10.76
CA SER A 213 -10.96 -2.99 -10.65
C SER A 213 -10.16 -4.29 -10.53
N LYS A 214 -10.63 -5.27 -9.74
CA LYS A 214 -9.97 -6.58 -9.60
C LYS A 214 -10.01 -7.37 -10.90
N VAL A 215 -11.15 -7.39 -11.57
CA VAL A 215 -11.28 -8.04 -12.90
C VAL A 215 -10.38 -7.33 -13.90
N PHE A 216 -10.41 -6.00 -13.95
CA PHE A 216 -9.55 -5.22 -14.84
C PHE A 216 -8.06 -5.49 -14.59
N TYR A 217 -7.63 -5.52 -13.32
CA TYR A 217 -6.26 -5.86 -12.94
C TYR A 217 -5.85 -7.26 -13.41
N VAL A 218 -6.67 -8.27 -13.13
CA VAL A 218 -6.40 -9.66 -13.56
C VAL A 218 -6.38 -9.77 -15.08
N CYS A 219 -7.31 -9.11 -15.77
CA CYS A 219 -7.33 -9.07 -17.23
C CYS A 219 -6.06 -8.46 -17.80
N LEU A 220 -5.61 -7.33 -17.24
CA LEU A 220 -4.46 -6.60 -17.75
C LEU A 220 -3.13 -7.27 -17.39
N PHE A 221 -2.91 -7.66 -16.14
CA PHE A 221 -1.59 -8.14 -15.68
C PHE A 221 -1.41 -9.65 -15.74
N ILE A 222 -2.48 -10.42 -16.00
CA ILE A 222 -2.41 -11.89 -16.04
C ILE A 222 -3.01 -12.43 -17.34
N VAL A 223 -4.28 -12.18 -17.63
CA VAL A 223 -4.97 -12.81 -18.76
C VAL A 223 -4.37 -12.38 -20.10
N LEU A 224 -4.20 -11.07 -20.32
CA LEU A 224 -3.61 -10.56 -21.56
C LEU A 224 -2.18 -11.10 -21.77
N PRO A 225 -1.26 -11.03 -20.80
CA PRO A 225 0.05 -11.65 -20.94
C PRO A 225 -0.01 -13.16 -21.25
N ILE A 226 -0.92 -13.93 -20.64
CA ILE A 226 -1.06 -15.38 -20.96
C ILE A 226 -1.30 -15.59 -22.46
N PHE A 227 -2.15 -14.76 -23.08
CA PHE A 227 -2.43 -14.86 -24.51
C PHE A 227 -1.27 -14.40 -25.40
N MET A 228 -0.45 -13.46 -24.93
CA MET A 228 0.62 -12.85 -25.73
C MET A 228 1.96 -13.58 -25.60
N VAL A 229 2.30 -14.05 -24.41
CA VAL A 229 3.63 -14.61 -24.09
C VAL A 229 3.62 -16.05 -23.62
N GLY A 230 2.46 -16.59 -23.25
CA GLY A 230 2.32 -17.94 -22.71
C GLY A 230 2.07 -17.98 -21.19
N LEU A 231 1.51 -19.11 -20.74
CA LEU A 231 1.09 -19.28 -19.36
C LEU A 231 2.29 -19.32 -18.41
N LEU A 232 3.32 -20.10 -18.73
CA LEU A 232 4.46 -20.31 -17.83
C LEU A 232 5.26 -19.01 -17.65
N GLU A 233 5.55 -18.34 -18.75
CA GLU A 233 6.27 -17.08 -18.83
C GLU A 233 5.54 -15.99 -18.05
N THR A 234 4.21 -15.91 -18.23
CA THR A 234 3.37 -14.96 -17.48
C THR A 234 3.40 -15.24 -15.99
N VAL A 235 3.19 -16.50 -15.57
CA VAL A 235 3.18 -16.85 -14.15
C VAL A 235 4.52 -16.54 -13.50
N VAL A 236 5.62 -16.93 -14.13
CA VAL A 236 6.97 -16.66 -13.60
C VAL A 236 7.26 -15.16 -13.54
N GLY A 237 6.99 -14.41 -14.62
CA GLY A 237 7.22 -12.97 -14.68
C GLY A 237 6.36 -12.20 -13.67
N TYR A 238 5.08 -12.57 -13.54
CA TYR A 238 4.17 -11.99 -12.57
C TYR A 238 4.61 -12.26 -11.14
N LEU A 239 5.04 -13.50 -10.82
CA LEU A 239 5.54 -13.84 -9.48
C LEU A 239 6.80 -13.04 -9.13
N VAL A 240 7.73 -12.85 -10.07
CA VAL A 240 8.93 -12.02 -9.83
C VAL A 240 8.55 -10.56 -9.62
N MET A 241 7.75 -9.98 -10.50
CA MET A 241 7.27 -8.61 -10.38
C MET A 241 6.54 -8.39 -9.04
N ALA A 242 5.64 -9.31 -8.68
CA ALA A 242 4.85 -9.22 -7.47
C ALA A 242 5.71 -9.41 -6.21
N PHE A 243 6.69 -10.32 -6.25
CA PHE A 243 7.63 -10.54 -5.16
C PHE A 243 8.48 -9.29 -4.90
N VAL A 244 9.03 -8.69 -5.96
CA VAL A 244 9.84 -7.46 -5.83
C VAL A 244 8.98 -6.29 -5.35
N THR A 245 7.75 -6.15 -5.87
CA THR A 245 6.81 -5.13 -5.38
C THR A 245 6.54 -5.31 -3.89
N GLY A 246 6.20 -6.53 -3.46
CA GLY A 246 5.93 -6.89 -2.07
C GLY A 246 7.11 -6.59 -1.15
N LEU A 247 8.31 -6.94 -1.59
CA LEU A 247 9.54 -6.71 -0.83
C LEU A 247 9.78 -5.21 -0.61
N MET A 248 9.68 -4.40 -1.67
CA MET A 248 9.89 -2.96 -1.60
C MET A 248 8.87 -2.28 -0.68
N ILE A 249 7.59 -2.64 -0.78
CA ILE A 249 6.56 -2.04 0.07
C ILE A 249 6.71 -2.46 1.54
N ALA A 250 7.00 -3.73 1.81
CA ALA A 250 7.08 -4.26 3.16
C ALA A 250 8.29 -3.72 3.90
N ILE A 251 9.45 -3.56 3.24
CA ILE A 251 10.63 -2.94 3.87
C ILE A 251 10.30 -1.52 4.35
N VAL A 252 9.67 -0.71 3.51
CA VAL A 252 9.32 0.68 3.87
C VAL A 252 8.25 0.71 4.97
N PHE A 253 7.21 -0.12 4.90
CA PHE A 253 6.17 -0.16 5.92
C PHE A 253 6.69 -0.63 7.28
N GLN A 254 7.53 -1.65 7.30
CA GLN A 254 8.01 -2.23 8.56
C GLN A 254 8.95 -1.28 9.33
N LEU A 255 9.59 -0.31 8.67
CA LEU A 255 10.37 0.72 9.37
C LEU A 255 9.54 1.51 10.40
N ALA A 256 8.22 1.63 10.23
CA ALA A 256 7.34 2.29 11.20
C ALA A 256 7.00 1.40 12.43
N HIS A 257 7.32 0.11 12.36
CA HIS A 257 6.82 -0.91 13.28
C HIS A 257 7.92 -1.65 14.05
N VAL A 258 9.09 -1.85 13.44
CA VAL A 258 10.13 -2.74 14.00
C VAL A 258 11.45 -2.03 14.32
N VAL A 259 11.42 -0.71 14.48
CA VAL A 259 12.56 0.08 14.99
C VAL A 259 12.51 0.20 16.52
N GLU A 260 13.67 0.33 17.16
CA GLU A 260 13.82 0.23 18.63
C GLU A 260 12.92 1.18 19.41
N ASP A 261 12.66 2.38 18.87
CA ASP A 261 11.82 3.41 19.49
C ASP A 261 10.34 3.37 19.04
N ALA A 262 9.91 2.35 18.28
CA ALA A 262 8.53 2.25 17.77
C ALA A 262 7.52 1.67 18.78
N HIS A 263 7.96 1.21 19.95
CA HIS A 263 7.15 0.49 20.94
C HIS A 263 7.15 1.15 22.32
#